data_AF-A0AA36AV42-F1
#
_entry.id   AF-A0AA36AV42-F1
#
_cell.length_a   1.000
_cell.length_b   1.000
_cell.length_c   1.000
_cell.angle_alpha   90.00
_cell.angle_beta   90.00
_cell.angle_gamma   90.00
#
_symmetry.space_group_name_H-M   'P 1'
#
loop_
_entity.id
_entity.type
_entity.pdbx_description
1 polymer ?
#
loop_
_entity_poly.entity_id
_entity_poly.type
_entity_poly.pdbx_seq_one_letter_code
_entity_poly.pdbx_strand_id
1 'polypeptide(L)'
;MFEDSEEKPECKRDAKLVKLEYAVLTVVWEEAMEHFNKTSKKLQTSGSDVFEGYLQLASLLSFVKELQENSANRITHYESVAKGLCEYMTSNYSDISKRIVIKKFADGTSDRASSKGAEKIRIEVLNQVYDCLIIQLRWNYMSRLRKGLSFSQN
;
A
#
# COMPACT_ATOMS: atom_id res chain seq x y z
N MET A 1 -50.14 -8.20 -19.88
CA MET A 1 -49.01 -9.10 -20.22
C MET A 1 -47.77 -8.25 -20.11
N PHE A 2 -46.84 -8.68 -19.25
CA PHE A 2 -45.74 -7.86 -18.75
C PHE A 2 -44.69 -7.55 -19.82
N GLU A 3 -44.22 -6.31 -19.78
CA GLU A 3 -43.15 -5.76 -20.59
C GLU A 3 -41.81 -6.43 -20.30
N ASP A 4 -41.06 -6.63 -21.38
CA ASP A 4 -39.72 -7.16 -21.44
C ASP A 4 -38.74 -6.05 -21.04
N SER A 5 -38.06 -6.18 -19.90
CA SER A 5 -36.91 -5.33 -19.56
C SER A 5 -35.65 -6.18 -19.48
N GLU A 6 -34.96 -6.28 -20.61
CA GLU A 6 -33.57 -6.72 -20.70
C GLU A 6 -32.67 -5.73 -19.93
N GLU A 7 -32.56 -5.92 -18.62
CA GLU A 7 -31.60 -5.21 -17.80
C GLU A 7 -30.24 -5.90 -17.93
N LYS A 8 -29.36 -5.25 -18.70
CA LYS A 8 -27.96 -5.64 -18.94
C LYS A 8 -27.23 -5.79 -17.59
N PRO A 9 -26.51 -6.89 -17.31
CA PRO A 9 -25.76 -6.99 -16.07
C PRO A 9 -24.59 -5.99 -16.13
N GLU A 10 -24.76 -4.88 -15.43
CA GLU A 10 -23.69 -3.94 -15.15
C GLU A 10 -22.50 -4.70 -14.56
N CYS A 11 -21.32 -4.32 -15.05
CA CYS A 11 -20.01 -4.81 -14.67
C CYS A 11 -19.74 -4.58 -13.18
N LYS A 12 -20.31 -5.41 -12.31
CA LYS A 12 -19.91 -5.56 -10.91
C LYS A 12 -18.55 -6.23 -10.91
N ARG A 13 -17.48 -5.44 -10.99
CA ARG A 13 -16.17 -5.90 -10.52
C ARG A 13 -16.33 -6.16 -9.02
N ASP A 14 -16.54 -7.42 -8.68
CA ASP A 14 -16.86 -7.92 -7.35
C ASP A 14 -15.95 -7.31 -6.28
N ALA A 15 -16.51 -6.39 -5.52
CA ALA A 15 -15.97 -5.83 -4.29
C ALA A 15 -16.02 -6.89 -3.18
N LYS A 16 -15.22 -7.95 -3.30
CA LYS A 16 -15.06 -8.99 -2.27
C LYS A 16 -13.59 -9.16 -1.91
N LEU A 17 -12.98 -8.06 -1.45
CA LEU A 17 -11.91 -8.19 -0.48
C LEU A 17 -12.56 -8.64 0.84
N VAL A 18 -12.19 -9.81 1.35
CA VAL A 18 -12.80 -10.39 2.55
C VAL A 18 -12.47 -9.54 3.78
N LYS A 19 -13.36 -9.54 4.78
CA LYS A 19 -13.25 -8.75 6.02
C LYS A 19 -11.84 -8.72 6.62
N LEU A 20 -11.11 -9.84 6.58
CA LEU A 20 -9.73 -9.94 7.06
C LEU A 20 -8.73 -9.14 6.22
N GLU A 21 -8.87 -9.11 4.89
CA GLU A 21 -7.98 -8.36 4.00
C GLU A 21 -8.09 -6.86 4.25
N TYR A 22 -9.33 -6.37 4.39
CA TYR A 22 -9.56 -4.97 4.79
C TYR A 22 -9.03 -4.69 6.19
N ALA A 23 -9.22 -5.59 7.15
CA ALA A 23 -8.70 -5.41 8.50
C ALA A 23 -7.16 -5.34 8.52
N VAL A 24 -6.49 -6.22 7.77
CA VAL A 24 -5.02 -6.17 7.59
C VAL A 24 -4.60 -4.84 6.96
N LEU A 25 -5.30 -4.38 5.93
CA LEU A 25 -5.03 -3.09 5.32
C LEU A 25 -5.26 -1.92 6.27
N THR A 26 -6.27 -1.98 7.13
CA THR A 26 -6.53 -0.97 8.16
C THR A 26 -5.36 -0.89 9.14
N VAL A 27 -4.86 -2.02 9.63
CA VAL A 27 -3.71 -2.05 10.55
C VAL A 27 -2.46 -1.47 9.88
N VAL A 28 -2.18 -1.87 8.63
CA VAL A 28 -1.05 -1.32 7.85
C VAL A 28 -1.18 0.20 7.70
N TRP A 29 -2.37 0.67 7.35
CA TRP A 29 -2.61 2.10 7.13
C TRP A 29 -2.56 2.91 8.41
N GLU A 30 -2.99 2.36 9.54
CA GLU A 30 -2.87 3.03 10.84
C GLU A 30 -1.41 3.35 11.15
N GLU A 31 -0.51 2.38 11.02
CA GLU A 31 0.91 2.58 11.29
C GLU A 31 1.56 3.58 10.30
N ALA A 32 1.24 3.44 9.02
CA ALA A 32 1.74 4.36 8.01
C ALA A 32 1.25 5.78 8.30
N MET A 33 -0.05 5.97 8.50
CA MET A 33 -0.66 7.27 8.77
C MET A 33 -0.12 7.91 10.05
N GLU A 34 0.19 7.12 11.08
CA GLU A 34 0.82 7.63 12.29
C GLU A 34 2.17 8.30 12.00
N HIS A 35 3.04 7.63 11.23
CA HIS A 35 4.33 8.18 10.82
C HIS A 35 4.19 9.40 9.91
N PHE A 36 3.30 9.33 8.93
CA PHE A 36 2.99 10.48 8.06
C PHE A 36 2.48 11.67 8.86
N ASN A 37 1.62 11.46 9.86
CA ASN A 37 1.09 12.52 10.71
C ASN A 37 2.19 13.12 11.60
N LYS A 38 3.07 12.30 12.19
CA LYS A 38 4.25 12.76 12.96
C LYS A 38 5.14 13.65 12.10
N THR A 39 5.47 13.20 10.89
CA THR A 39 6.26 13.99 9.93
C THR A 39 5.53 15.27 9.52
N SER A 40 4.23 15.21 9.25
CA SER A 40 3.41 16.37 8.88
C SER A 40 3.40 17.44 9.98
N LYS A 41 3.22 17.04 11.24
CA LYS A 41 3.29 17.96 12.40
C LYS A 41 4.66 18.63 12.53
N LYS A 42 5.75 17.87 12.35
CA LYS A 42 7.11 18.43 12.35
C LYS A 42 7.29 19.46 11.24
N LEU A 43 6.86 19.14 10.03
CA LEU A 43 6.94 20.03 8.87
C LEU A 43 6.14 21.33 9.02
N GLN A 44 5.08 21.32 9.83
CA GLN A 44 4.24 22.48 10.10
C GLN A 44 4.72 23.30 11.32
N THR A 45 5.79 22.86 11.99
CA THR A 45 6.34 23.59 13.15
C THR A 45 6.96 24.90 12.67
N SER A 46 6.63 26.01 13.34
CA SER A 46 7.20 27.32 13.04
C SER A 46 8.72 27.29 13.22
N GLY A 47 9.46 27.81 12.25
CA GLY A 47 10.92 27.86 12.30
C GLY A 47 11.63 26.62 11.73
N SER A 48 10.89 25.63 11.19
CA SER A 48 11.50 24.56 10.41
C SER A 48 12.09 25.11 9.11
N ASP A 49 13.40 24.98 8.95
CA ASP A 49 14.07 25.33 7.71
C ASP A 49 13.85 24.27 6.61
N VAL A 50 14.21 24.62 5.37
CA VAL A 50 14.03 23.76 4.20
C VAL A 50 14.85 22.46 4.31
N PHE A 51 16.00 22.50 4.99
CA PHE A 51 16.88 21.35 5.17
C PHE A 51 16.30 20.35 6.17
N GLU A 52 15.75 20.83 7.28
CA GLU A 52 15.00 20.00 8.23
C GLU A 52 13.79 19.36 7.54
N GLY A 53 13.06 20.13 6.73
CA GLY A 53 11.96 19.59 5.94
C GLY A 53 12.39 18.49 4.96
N TYR A 54 13.59 18.62 4.39
CA TYR A 54 14.21 17.59 3.57
C TYR A 54 14.55 16.32 4.37
N LEU A 55 15.14 16.46 5.55
CA LEU A 55 15.46 15.31 6.42
C LEU A 55 14.21 14.54 6.82
N GLN A 56 13.11 15.25 7.13
CA GLN A 56 11.84 14.62 7.46
C GLN A 56 11.25 13.81 6.28
N LEU A 57 11.35 14.32 5.05
CA LEU A 57 10.91 13.59 3.85
C LEU A 57 11.81 12.38 3.55
N ALA A 58 13.12 12.51 3.72
CA ALA A 58 14.07 11.42 3.54
C ALA A 58 13.84 10.29 4.57
N SER A 59 13.58 10.65 5.82
CA SER A 59 13.22 9.71 6.89
C SER A 59 11.92 8.97 6.57
N LEU A 60 10.89 9.69 6.10
CA LEU A 60 9.62 9.08 5.70
C LEU A 60 9.77 8.10 4.53
N LEU A 61 10.61 8.45 3.54
CA LEU A 61 10.94 7.55 2.43
C LEU A 61 11.68 6.29 2.93
N SER A 62 12.61 6.43 3.88
CA SER A 62 13.32 5.30 4.49
C SER A 62 12.34 4.37 5.21
N PHE A 63 11.41 4.93 5.97
CA PHE A 63 10.37 4.17 6.66
C PHE A 63 9.51 3.35 5.68
N VAL A 64 9.03 3.93 4.58
CA VAL A 64 8.20 3.18 3.61
C VAL A 64 9.01 2.07 2.93
N LYS A 65 10.29 2.28 2.65
CA LYS A 65 11.16 1.21 2.14
C LYS A 65 11.32 0.08 3.15
N GLU A 66 11.51 0.43 4.42
CA GLU A 66 11.60 -0.57 5.50
C GLU A 66 10.30 -1.38 5.62
N LEU A 67 9.13 -0.74 5.48
CA LEU A 67 7.83 -1.43 5.41
C LEU A 67 7.77 -2.43 4.26
N GLN A 68 8.29 -2.06 3.09
CA GLN A 68 8.32 -2.92 1.91
C GLN A 68 9.29 -4.10 2.08
N GLU A 69 10.53 -3.82 2.48
CA GLU A 69 11.60 -4.82 2.65
C GLU A 69 11.22 -5.84 3.74
N ASN A 70 10.58 -5.39 4.82
CA ASN A 70 10.13 -6.25 5.91
C ASN A 70 8.70 -6.78 5.74
N SER A 71 8.05 -6.55 4.60
CA SER A 71 6.65 -6.93 4.36
C SER A 71 6.37 -8.42 4.65
N ALA A 72 7.33 -9.30 4.36
CA ALA A 72 7.22 -10.74 4.61
C ALA A 72 7.14 -11.09 6.10
N ASN A 73 7.89 -10.38 6.94
CA ASN A 73 7.89 -10.60 8.38
C ASN A 73 6.67 -9.95 9.03
N ARG A 74 6.26 -8.79 8.50
CA ARG A 74 5.22 -7.94 9.08
C ARG A 74 3.81 -8.39 8.75
N ILE A 75 3.58 -9.07 7.63
CA ILE A 75 2.24 -9.55 7.26
C ILE A 75 1.63 -10.45 8.33
N THR A 76 2.44 -11.32 8.96
CA THR A 76 2.00 -12.19 10.06
C THR A 76 1.60 -11.39 11.28
N HIS A 77 2.33 -10.32 11.60
CA HIS A 77 1.98 -9.41 12.69
C HIS A 77 0.66 -8.68 12.39
N TYR A 78 0.52 -8.08 11.21
CA TYR A 78 -0.70 -7.38 10.82
C TYR A 78 -1.93 -8.28 10.79
N GLU A 79 -1.77 -9.53 10.33
CA GLU A 79 -2.85 -10.51 10.36
C GLU A 79 -3.25 -10.88 11.80
N SER A 80 -2.28 -11.05 12.70
CA SER A 80 -2.55 -11.32 14.10
C SER A 80 -3.32 -10.17 14.76
N VAL A 81 -2.88 -8.93 14.56
CA VAL A 81 -3.56 -7.73 15.05
C VAL A 81 -4.98 -7.64 14.46
N ALA A 82 -5.12 -7.82 13.15
CA ALA A 82 -6.40 -7.79 12.45
C ALA A 82 -7.39 -8.82 12.99
N LYS A 83 -6.93 -10.05 13.26
CA LYS A 83 -7.76 -11.09 13.90
C LYS A 83 -8.14 -10.73 15.34
N GLY A 84 -7.25 -10.06 16.08
CA GLY A 84 -7.51 -9.57 17.44
C GLY A 84 -8.55 -8.45 17.52
N LEU A 85 -8.77 -7.69 16.44
CA LEU A 85 -9.74 -6.59 16.41
C LEU A 85 -11.21 -7.05 16.42
N CYS A 86 -11.50 -8.32 16.09
CA CYS A 86 -12.86 -8.84 16.12
C CYS A 86 -12.88 -10.38 16.23
N GLU A 87 -13.52 -10.93 17.27
CA GLU A 87 -13.67 -12.38 17.48
C GLU A 87 -14.34 -13.11 16.30
N TYR A 88 -15.19 -12.41 15.53
CA TYR A 88 -15.84 -12.91 14.31
C TYR A 88 -14.95 -12.90 13.06
N MET A 89 -13.73 -12.33 13.11
CA MET A 89 -12.75 -12.36 12.00
C MET A 89 -11.94 -13.65 11.94
N THR A 90 -12.49 -14.75 12.46
CA THR A 90 -11.95 -16.11 12.31
C THR A 90 -12.00 -16.62 10.88
N SER A 91 -12.59 -15.88 9.93
CA SER A 91 -12.63 -16.29 8.53
C SER A 91 -11.25 -16.19 7.87
N ASN A 92 -10.80 -17.29 7.28
CA ASN A 92 -9.64 -17.30 6.40
C ASN A 92 -9.82 -16.30 5.23
N TYR A 93 -8.71 -15.84 4.67
CA TYR A 93 -8.70 -14.99 3.47
C TYR A 93 -9.62 -15.56 2.38
N SER A 94 -10.35 -14.69 1.67
CA SER A 94 -11.00 -15.15 0.45
C SER A 94 -9.95 -15.37 -0.63
N ASP A 95 -9.78 -16.61 -1.06
CA ASP A 95 -9.12 -16.92 -2.31
C ASP A 95 -10.00 -16.52 -3.53
N ILE A 96 -10.69 -15.36 -3.49
CA ILE A 96 -11.73 -14.95 -4.46
C ILE A 96 -11.18 -14.48 -5.81
N SER A 97 -9.87 -14.53 -6.04
CA SER A 97 -9.34 -14.24 -7.37
C SER A 97 -8.12 -15.11 -7.65
N LYS A 98 -8.30 -16.12 -8.50
CA LYS A 98 -7.22 -16.93 -9.07
C LYS A 98 -6.46 -16.12 -10.12
N ARG A 99 -5.89 -14.95 -9.76
CA ARG A 99 -4.99 -14.26 -10.66
C ARG A 99 -3.67 -15.03 -10.65
N ILE A 100 -3.51 -15.89 -11.65
CA ILE A 100 -2.24 -16.60 -11.87
C ILE A 100 -1.22 -15.55 -12.28
N VAL A 101 -0.29 -15.21 -11.38
CA VAL A 101 0.87 -14.39 -11.73
C VAL A 101 1.83 -15.27 -12.51
N ILE A 102 1.81 -15.15 -13.84
CA ILE A 102 2.79 -15.81 -14.71
C ILE A 102 3.98 -14.88 -14.82
N LYS A 103 5.06 -15.17 -14.09
CA LYS A 103 6.32 -14.46 -14.28
C LYS A 103 7.03 -15.11 -15.47
N LYS A 104 7.10 -14.40 -16.60
CA LYS A 104 7.86 -14.85 -17.77
C LYS A 104 9.29 -14.34 -17.65
N PHE A 105 10.24 -15.26 -17.70
CA PHE A 105 11.66 -14.93 -17.73
C PHE A 105 12.14 -14.80 -19.19
N ALA A 106 13.26 -14.09 -19.39
CA ALA A 106 13.81 -13.82 -20.73
C ALA A 106 14.30 -15.09 -21.44
N ASP A 107 14.52 -16.18 -20.70
CA ASP A 107 14.88 -17.51 -21.20
C ASP A 107 13.66 -18.33 -21.67
N GLY A 108 12.45 -17.76 -21.60
CA GLY A 108 11.20 -18.41 -22.01
C GLY A 108 10.60 -19.32 -20.94
N THR A 109 11.24 -19.46 -19.77
CA THR A 109 10.64 -20.17 -18.63
C THR A 109 9.57 -19.30 -17.97
N SER A 110 8.54 -19.94 -17.43
CA SER A 110 7.52 -19.25 -16.66
C SER A 110 7.27 -19.97 -15.34
N ASP A 111 7.49 -19.27 -14.24
CA ASP A 111 7.11 -19.80 -12.93
C ASP A 111 5.63 -19.52 -12.68
N ARG A 112 4.91 -20.59 -12.37
CA ARG A 112 3.49 -20.55 -12.03
C ARG A 112 3.34 -20.68 -10.52
N ALA A 113 3.56 -19.58 -9.80
CA ALA A 113 3.29 -19.52 -8.37
C ALA A 113 1.85 -19.05 -8.13
N SER A 114 1.01 -19.90 -7.53
CA SER A 114 -0.25 -19.47 -6.95
C SER A 114 0.03 -19.05 -5.51
N SER A 115 0.22 -17.75 -5.26
CA SER A 115 0.20 -17.22 -3.89
C SER A 115 -1.23 -17.29 -3.34
N LYS A 116 -1.37 -17.60 -2.05
CA LYS A 116 -2.66 -17.70 -1.35
C LYS A 116 -2.61 -16.95 -0.03
N GLY A 117 -3.77 -16.55 0.47
CA GLY A 117 -3.90 -15.87 1.76
C GLY A 117 -2.99 -14.65 1.93
N ALA A 118 -2.30 -14.57 3.07
CA ALA A 118 -1.43 -13.47 3.48
C ALA A 118 -0.40 -13.09 2.40
N GLU A 119 0.20 -14.08 1.77
CA GLU A 119 1.24 -13.88 0.77
C GLU A 119 0.70 -13.23 -0.51
N LYS A 120 -0.54 -13.56 -0.87
CA LYS A 120 -1.21 -12.94 -2.01
C LYS A 120 -1.47 -11.45 -1.74
N ILE A 121 -1.97 -11.10 -0.55
CA ILE A 121 -2.23 -9.70 -0.18
C ILE A 121 -0.94 -8.91 -0.07
N ARG A 122 0.11 -9.53 0.48
CA ARG A 122 1.44 -8.92 0.53
C ARG A 122 1.92 -8.50 -0.86
N ILE A 123 1.88 -9.42 -1.83
CA ILE A 123 2.37 -9.17 -3.19
C ILE A 123 1.42 -8.25 -3.98
N GLU A 124 0.13 -8.58 -4.01
CA GLU A 124 -0.84 -7.93 -4.89
C GLU A 124 -1.32 -6.58 -4.35
N VAL A 125 -1.28 -6.36 -3.04
CA VAL A 125 -1.83 -5.15 -2.42
C VAL A 125 -0.74 -4.36 -1.71
N LEU A 126 -0.09 -4.93 -0.69
CA LEU A 126 0.83 -4.16 0.15
C LEU A 126 2.05 -3.64 -0.61
N ASN A 127 2.72 -4.51 -1.37
CA ASN A 127 3.90 -4.12 -2.13
C ASN A 127 3.56 -3.06 -3.19
N GLN A 128 2.41 -3.17 -3.86
CA GLN A 128 1.94 -2.16 -4.81
C GLN A 128 1.70 -0.81 -4.13
N VAL A 129 1.06 -0.82 -2.95
CA VAL A 129 0.84 0.41 -2.16
C VAL A 129 2.17 1.04 -1.75
N TYR A 130 3.11 0.25 -1.24
CA TYR A 130 4.43 0.76 -0.85
C TYR A 130 5.21 1.32 -2.06
N ASP A 131 5.20 0.63 -3.20
CA ASP A 131 5.81 1.12 -4.43
C ASP A 131 5.22 2.47 -4.87
N CYS A 132 3.89 2.60 -4.83
CA CYS A 132 3.21 3.85 -5.12
C CYS A 132 3.64 4.97 -4.16
N LEU A 133 3.70 4.70 -2.86
CA LEU A 133 4.15 5.67 -1.85
C LEU A 133 5.60 6.09 -2.08
N ILE A 134 6.50 5.15 -2.36
CA ILE A 134 7.90 5.41 -2.66
C ILE A 134 8.04 6.31 -3.90
N ILE A 135 7.30 6.00 -4.98
CA ILE A 135 7.32 6.80 -6.21
C ILE A 135 6.80 8.22 -5.93
N GLN A 136 5.69 8.36 -5.22
CA GLN A 136 5.12 9.67 -4.88
C GLN A 136 6.05 10.50 -3.99
N LEU A 137 6.66 9.89 -2.97
CA LEU A 137 7.62 10.56 -2.09
C LEU A 137 8.86 11.01 -2.87
N ARG A 138 9.41 10.17 -3.75
CA ARG A 138 10.53 10.53 -4.63
C ARG A 138 10.18 11.66 -5.59
N TRP A 139 8.99 11.65 -6.17
CA TRP A 139 8.53 12.73 -7.05
C TRP A 139 8.41 14.06 -6.29
N ASN A 140 7.82 14.03 -5.10
CA ASN A 140 7.72 15.20 -4.23
C ASN A 140 9.10 15.72 -3.80
N TYR A 141 10.03 14.81 -3.52
CA TYR A 141 11.41 15.12 -3.20
C TYR A 141 12.13 15.84 -4.35
N MET A 142 12.07 15.29 -5.57
CA MET A 142 12.72 15.84 -6.76
C MET A 142 12.10 17.16 -7.23
N SER A 143 10.77 17.28 -7.17
CA SER A 143 10.07 18.50 -7.56
C SER A 143 10.32 19.67 -6.61
N ARG A 144 10.46 19.41 -5.30
CA ARG A 144 10.80 20.44 -4.31
C ARG A 144 12.26 20.89 -4.40
N LEU A 145 13.21 19.99 -4.62
CA LEU A 145 14.62 20.35 -4.85
C LEU A 145 14.78 21.26 -6.07
N ARG A 146 14.09 20.93 -7.18
CA ARG A 146 14.11 21.77 -8.40
C ARG A 146 13.59 23.18 -8.14
N LYS A 147 12.55 23.33 -7.32
CA LYS A 147 11.98 24.63 -6.95
C LYS A 147 12.85 25.39 -5.94
N GLY A 148 13.45 24.71 -4.97
CA GLY A 148 14.37 25.35 -4.00
C GLY A 148 15.62 25.91 -4.66
N LEU A 149 16.20 25.18 -5.62
CA LEU A 149 17.34 25.63 -6.42
C LEU A 149 17.02 26.87 -7.28
N SER A 150 15.80 26.99 -7.81
CA SER A 150 15.40 28.19 -8.57
C SER A 150 15.20 29.44 -7.70
N PHE A 151 14.94 29.30 -6.40
CA PHE A 151 14.82 30.45 -5.48
C PHE A 151 16.17 30.94 -4.95
N SER A 152 17.23 30.12 -5.02
CA SER A 152 18.57 30.50 -4.53
C SER A 152 19.44 31.20 -5.60
N GLN A 153 18.93 31.40 -6.82
CA GLN A 153 19.66 32.01 -7.95
C GLN A 153 19.19 33.44 -8.29
N ASN A 154 18.32 34.06 -7.48
CA ASN A 154 17.88 35.44 -7.66
C ASN A 154 18.23 36.31 -6.45
#